data_AF-A0A9D3LME7-F1
#
_entry.id   AF-A0A9D3LME7-F1
#
_cell.length_a   1.000
_cell.length_b   1.000
_cell.length_c   1.000
_cell.angle_alpha   90.00
_cell.angle_beta   90.00
_cell.angle_gamma   90.00
#
_symmetry.space_group_name_H-M   'P 1'
#
loop_
_entity.id
_entity.type
_entity.pdbx_description
1 polymer ?
#
loop_
_entity_poly.entity_id
_entity_poly.type
_entity_poly.pdbx_seq_one_letter_code
_entity_poly.pdbx_strand_id
1 'polypeptide(L)'
;MDIDRFCSLDGSDPFWDWNRTWFASNPDLTQCFQNTVLVWVPCVYLWLCAPLYCLHLRHHDRGYICMTHLNKAKTVLGLLLWVVCWADVFYSFWERNRGVAIAPVYLVSPTILGITMLLAGGLVQYERMKGVQSSGVMLIFWLLAVLCATVAFRSKILQALGQPSSVDVFRCTTFYIYYALLLLSLALSCLSDSPPLFSQVVKDPNPCPELGASFLSKITFWWITGLMVHGYRRPLEESDLWSLNPADQSQAIVPQLVRSWHQECSKAKRLSETSAYFPKRPRAGPGASGLRRRRRCCW
;
A
#
# COMPACT_ATOMS: atom_id res chain seq x y z
N MET A 1 -24.83 -14.23 14.59
CA MET A 1 -24.36 -13.30 15.63
C MET A 1 -24.85 -11.94 15.20
N ASP A 2 -25.80 -11.34 15.93
CA ASP A 2 -26.27 -9.99 15.62
C ASP A 2 -25.14 -8.99 15.81
N ILE A 3 -24.91 -8.14 14.80
CA ILE A 3 -23.85 -7.12 14.81
C ILE A 3 -24.06 -6.16 16.00
N ASP A 4 -25.30 -5.92 16.41
CA ASP A 4 -25.61 -5.07 17.55
C ASP A 4 -25.15 -5.68 18.88
N ARG A 5 -25.20 -7.01 19.04
CA ARG A 5 -24.61 -7.71 20.20
C ARG A 5 -23.09 -7.68 20.22
N PHE A 6 -22.46 -7.48 19.06
CA PHE A 6 -21.03 -7.27 18.98
C PHE A 6 -20.64 -5.84 19.41
N CYS A 7 -21.51 -4.87 19.09
CA CYS A 7 -21.37 -3.46 19.43
C CYS A 7 -21.64 -3.16 20.92
N SER A 8 -22.73 -3.69 21.49
CA SER A 8 -23.03 -3.54 22.91
C SER A 8 -23.77 -4.76 23.48
N LEU A 9 -23.56 -5.03 24.77
CA LEU A 9 -24.20 -6.15 25.46
C LEU A 9 -25.70 -5.89 25.70
N ASP A 10 -26.09 -4.62 25.84
CA ASP A 10 -27.45 -4.17 26.16
C ASP A 10 -28.23 -3.62 24.95
N GLY A 11 -27.62 -3.57 23.75
CA GLY A 11 -28.24 -3.00 22.54
C GLY A 11 -28.31 -1.46 22.52
N SER A 12 -27.68 -0.78 23.49
CA SER A 12 -27.65 0.69 23.63
C SER A 12 -26.99 1.45 22.48
N ASP A 13 -26.07 0.80 21.75
CA ASP A 13 -25.29 1.41 20.68
C ASP A 13 -25.49 0.62 19.38
N PRO A 14 -26.41 1.05 18.49
CA PRO A 14 -26.64 0.37 17.22
C PRO A 14 -25.42 0.49 16.32
N PHE A 15 -25.25 -0.49 15.43
CA PHE A 15 -24.18 -0.45 14.43
C PHE A 15 -24.22 0.82 13.57
N TRP A 16 -25.41 1.24 13.13
CA TRP A 16 -25.60 2.43 12.30
C TRP A 16 -26.87 3.18 12.68
N ASP A 17 -26.78 4.51 12.78
CA ASP A 17 -27.92 5.38 13.07
C ASP A 17 -28.05 6.47 11.99
N TRP A 18 -29.15 6.42 11.23
CA TRP A 18 -29.47 7.40 10.18
C TRP A 18 -29.74 8.79 10.75
N ASN A 19 -30.39 8.88 11.93
CA ASN A 19 -30.76 10.15 12.54
C ASN A 19 -29.52 10.97 12.92
N ARG A 20 -28.49 10.28 13.42
CA ARG A 20 -27.23 10.88 13.85
C ARG A 20 -26.29 11.23 12.69
N THR A 21 -26.37 10.50 11.58
CA THR A 21 -25.47 10.68 10.42
C THR A 21 -25.99 11.68 9.38
N TRP A 22 -27.30 11.68 9.12
CA TRP A 22 -27.87 12.48 8.02
C TRP A 22 -28.82 13.60 8.49
N PHE A 23 -29.47 13.43 9.63
CA PHE A 23 -30.53 14.35 10.07
C PHE A 23 -30.10 15.29 11.21
N ALA A 24 -28.91 15.08 11.79
CA ALA A 24 -28.36 15.93 12.84
C ALA A 24 -27.62 17.15 12.28
N SER A 25 -27.73 18.30 12.96
CA SER A 25 -27.02 19.54 12.61
C SER A 25 -25.50 19.40 12.69
N ASN A 26 -25.01 18.47 13.52
CA ASN A 26 -23.62 18.06 13.62
C ASN A 26 -23.53 16.55 13.35
N PRO A 27 -23.34 16.13 12.09
CA PRO A 27 -23.35 14.72 11.74
C PRO A 27 -22.16 13.99 12.36
N ASP A 28 -22.42 12.86 13.02
CA ASP A 28 -21.40 12.02 13.63
C ASP A 28 -21.74 10.54 13.45
N LEU A 29 -20.70 9.69 13.41
CA LEU A 29 -20.85 8.24 13.28
C LEU A 29 -21.04 7.60 14.65
N THR A 30 -21.73 6.45 14.71
CA THR A 30 -21.88 5.69 15.96
C THR A 30 -20.52 5.20 16.46
N GLN A 31 -20.37 5.08 17.78
CA GLN A 31 -19.13 4.62 18.41
C GLN A 31 -18.73 3.22 17.93
N CYS A 32 -19.72 2.35 17.68
CA CYS A 32 -19.45 1.02 17.15
C CYS A 32 -18.93 1.07 15.72
N PHE A 33 -19.52 1.88 14.83
CA PHE A 33 -19.05 2.02 13.46
C PHE A 33 -17.59 2.52 13.40
N GLN A 34 -17.26 3.48 14.27
CA GLN A 34 -15.88 3.98 14.37
C GLN A 34 -14.90 2.90 14.85
N ASN A 35 -15.26 2.13 15.87
CA ASN A 35 -14.41 1.08 16.41
C ASN A 35 -14.38 -0.19 15.54
N THR A 36 -15.25 -0.30 14.53
CA THR A 36 -15.29 -1.46 13.61
C THR A 36 -14.79 -1.06 12.24
N VAL A 37 -15.66 -0.48 11.41
CA VAL A 37 -15.42 -0.25 9.99
C VAL A 37 -14.19 0.65 9.77
N LEU A 38 -14.07 1.75 10.51
CA LEU A 38 -12.93 2.67 10.32
C LEU A 38 -11.59 2.02 10.69
N VAL A 39 -11.56 1.11 11.67
CA VAL A 39 -10.36 0.36 12.04
C VAL A 39 -10.10 -0.77 11.03
N TRP A 40 -11.14 -1.44 10.56
CA TRP A 40 -11.02 -2.63 9.72
C TRP A 40 -10.67 -2.31 8.27
N VAL A 41 -11.13 -1.17 7.73
CA VAL A 41 -10.85 -0.75 6.35
C VAL A 41 -9.33 -0.74 6.02
N PRO A 42 -8.46 -0.04 6.77
CA PRO A 42 -7.02 -0.09 6.51
C PRO A 42 -6.41 -1.48 6.79
N CYS A 43 -6.95 -2.24 7.75
CA CYS A 43 -6.49 -3.59 8.03
C CYS A 43 -6.76 -4.55 6.87
N VAL A 44 -7.99 -4.61 6.38
CA VAL A 44 -8.39 -5.47 5.25
C VAL A 44 -7.59 -5.12 3.99
N TYR A 45 -7.39 -3.82 3.71
CA TYR A 45 -6.51 -3.39 2.62
C TYR A 45 -5.11 -4.00 2.73
N LEU A 46 -4.46 -3.87 3.89
CA LEU A 46 -3.10 -4.37 4.07
C LEU A 46 -3.05 -5.90 3.98
N TRP A 47 -4.01 -6.60 4.57
CA TRP A 47 -4.04 -8.07 4.57
C TRP A 47 -4.25 -8.65 3.16
N LEU A 48 -5.05 -7.99 2.32
CA LEU A 48 -5.25 -8.40 0.93
C LEU A 48 -4.02 -8.10 0.06
N CYS A 49 -3.38 -6.93 0.25
CA CYS A 49 -2.23 -6.53 -0.54
C CYS A 49 -0.93 -7.22 -0.11
N ALA A 50 -0.74 -7.52 1.18
CA ALA A 50 0.48 -8.08 1.75
C ALA A 50 0.98 -9.37 1.05
N PRO A 51 0.17 -10.41 0.81
CA PRO A 51 0.67 -11.65 0.19
C PRO A 51 1.14 -11.41 -1.25
N LEU A 52 0.38 -10.67 -2.04
CA LEU A 52 0.72 -10.33 -3.43
C LEU A 52 1.99 -9.48 -3.49
N TYR A 53 2.08 -8.51 -2.59
CA TYR A 53 3.23 -7.62 -2.49
C TYR A 53 4.49 -8.38 -2.06
N CYS A 54 4.41 -9.25 -1.06
CA CYS A 54 5.51 -10.13 -0.67
C CYS A 54 6.01 -11.00 -1.83
N LEU A 55 5.12 -11.57 -2.65
CA LEU A 55 5.51 -12.34 -3.83
C LEU A 55 6.21 -11.47 -4.88
N HIS A 56 5.71 -10.26 -5.11
CA HIS A 56 6.34 -9.30 -6.01
C HIS A 56 7.77 -8.93 -5.56
N LEU A 57 7.97 -8.63 -4.27
CA LEU A 57 9.30 -8.36 -3.70
C LEU A 57 10.23 -9.58 -3.72
N ARG A 58 9.69 -10.80 -3.61
CA ARG A 58 10.51 -12.01 -3.74
C ARG A 58 11.16 -12.10 -5.12
N HIS A 59 10.41 -11.72 -6.16
CA HIS A 59 10.91 -11.76 -7.54
C HIS A 59 11.84 -10.60 -7.90
N HIS A 60 11.63 -9.42 -7.31
CA HIS A 60 12.44 -8.23 -7.58
C HIS A 60 13.42 -7.95 -6.44
N ASP A 61 14.54 -8.66 -6.42
CA ASP A 61 15.63 -8.38 -5.49
C ASP A 61 16.49 -7.23 -6.03
N ARG A 62 16.42 -6.06 -5.36
CA ARG A 62 17.23 -4.88 -5.69
C ARG A 62 18.45 -4.72 -4.76
N GLY A 63 18.76 -5.75 -3.97
CA GLY A 63 19.84 -5.75 -2.99
C GLY A 63 19.40 -5.24 -1.61
N TYR A 64 20.36 -5.04 -0.71
CA TYR A 64 20.10 -4.72 0.70
C TYR A 64 20.35 -3.24 1.03
N ILE A 65 19.43 -2.61 1.79
CA ILE A 65 19.59 -1.26 2.33
C ILE A 65 20.23 -1.30 3.73
N CYS A 66 21.32 -0.56 3.92
CA CYS A 66 21.94 -0.37 5.23
C CYS A 66 21.01 0.39 6.20
N MET A 67 21.17 0.19 7.52
CA MET A 67 20.33 0.89 8.49
C MET A 67 20.64 2.40 8.48
N THR A 68 19.70 3.17 7.96
CA THR A 68 19.68 4.64 8.03
C THR A 68 18.90 5.09 9.26
N HIS A 69 19.10 6.34 9.68
CA HIS A 69 18.32 6.92 10.79
C HIS A 69 16.80 6.91 10.51
N LEU A 70 16.40 7.08 9.24
CA LEU A 70 14.98 7.00 8.81
C LEU A 70 14.42 5.59 8.94
N ASN A 71 15.16 4.56 8.53
CA ASN A 71 14.74 3.16 8.69
C ASN A 71 14.63 2.76 10.15
N LYS A 72 15.55 3.24 11.00
CA LYS A 72 15.47 3.07 12.45
C LYS A 72 14.21 3.76 13.00
N ALA A 73 13.92 4.99 12.57
CA ALA A 73 12.73 5.72 12.98
C ALA A 73 11.43 5.01 12.57
N LYS A 74 11.29 4.55 11.31
CA LYS A 74 10.14 3.77 10.83
C LYS A 74 9.92 2.51 11.67
N THR A 75 11.01 1.80 11.99
CA THR A 75 10.96 0.59 12.83
C THR A 75 10.50 0.92 14.25
N VAL A 76 11.04 1.97 14.86
CA VAL A 76 10.65 2.41 16.21
C VAL A 76 9.18 2.84 16.25
N LEU A 77 8.70 3.58 15.26
CA LEU A 77 7.28 3.96 15.18
C LEU A 77 6.36 2.74 15.03
N GLY A 78 6.73 1.78 14.18
CA GLY A 78 5.97 0.54 14.04
C GLY A 78 5.87 -0.24 15.36
N LEU A 79 6.98 -0.30 16.12
CA LEU A 79 6.99 -0.92 17.45
C LEU A 79 6.13 -0.14 18.45
N LEU A 80 6.21 1.19 18.47
CA LEU A 80 5.39 2.02 19.36
C LEU A 80 3.90 1.87 19.07
N LEU A 81 3.50 1.89 17.79
CA LEU A 81 2.12 1.66 17.37
C LEU A 81 1.61 0.28 17.82
N TRP A 82 2.45 -0.75 17.68
CA TRP A 82 2.14 -2.09 18.16
C TRP A 82 1.94 -2.10 19.68
N VAL A 83 2.85 -1.51 20.46
CA VAL A 83 2.74 -1.42 21.92
C VAL A 83 1.46 -0.71 22.35
N VAL A 84 1.10 0.40 21.70
CA VAL A 84 -0.15 1.13 22.02
C VAL A 84 -1.38 0.26 21.78
N CYS A 85 -1.44 -0.46 20.65
CA CYS A 85 -2.55 -1.38 20.38
C CYS A 85 -2.66 -2.49 21.44
N TRP A 86 -1.52 -3.06 21.86
CA TRP A 86 -1.50 -4.09 22.90
C TRP A 86 -1.83 -3.55 24.29
N ALA A 87 -1.50 -2.30 24.59
CA ALA A 87 -1.88 -1.64 25.82
C ALA A 87 -3.41 -1.53 25.94
N ASP A 88 -4.12 -1.21 24.85
CA ASP A 88 -5.60 -1.18 24.82
C ASP A 88 -6.22 -2.57 25.05
N VAL A 89 -5.61 -3.62 24.46
CA VAL A 89 -6.06 -5.01 24.67
C VAL A 89 -5.83 -5.43 26.13
N PHE A 90 -4.66 -5.14 26.68
CA PHE A 90 -4.33 -5.46 28.06
C PHE A 90 -5.24 -4.72 29.04
N TYR A 91 -5.51 -3.44 28.78
CA TYR A 91 -6.44 -2.65 29.58
C TYR A 91 -7.86 -3.24 29.55
N SER A 92 -8.34 -3.64 28.38
CA SER A 92 -9.65 -4.29 28.24
C SER A 92 -9.71 -5.64 28.98
N PHE A 93 -8.61 -6.42 28.96
CA PHE A 93 -8.53 -7.66 29.72
C PHE A 93 -8.49 -7.40 31.24
N TRP A 94 -7.78 -6.35 31.67
CA TRP A 94 -7.70 -5.93 33.06
C TRP A 94 -9.07 -5.53 33.63
N GLU A 95 -9.85 -4.75 32.89
CA GLU A 95 -11.22 -4.40 33.28
C GLU A 95 -12.14 -5.62 33.35
N ARG A 96 -12.00 -6.56 32.40
CA ARG A 96 -12.76 -7.81 32.42
C ARG A 96 -12.45 -8.66 33.65
N ASN A 97 -11.18 -8.71 34.07
CA ASN A 97 -10.78 -9.41 35.30
C ASN A 97 -11.34 -8.74 36.56
N ARG A 98 -11.68 -7.44 36.52
CA ARG A 98 -12.39 -6.75 37.61
C ARG A 98 -13.91 -6.94 37.58
N GLY A 99 -14.42 -7.77 36.67
CA GLY A 99 -15.85 -8.07 36.58
C GLY A 99 -16.67 -7.04 35.80
N VAL A 100 -16.02 -6.09 35.10
CA VAL A 100 -16.72 -5.17 34.20
C VAL A 100 -17.06 -5.91 32.91
N ALA A 101 -18.35 -5.94 32.55
CA ALA A 101 -18.81 -6.55 31.30
C ALA A 101 -18.53 -5.59 30.13
N ILE A 102 -17.54 -5.93 29.30
CA ILE A 102 -17.11 -5.10 28.17
C ILE A 102 -17.62 -5.70 26.87
N ALA A 103 -18.10 -4.86 25.97
CA ALA A 103 -18.53 -5.30 24.64
C ALA A 103 -17.35 -5.90 23.85
N PRO A 104 -17.56 -6.99 23.10
CA PRO A 104 -16.48 -7.72 22.43
C PRO A 104 -15.75 -6.90 21.36
N VAL A 105 -16.39 -5.86 20.79
CA VAL A 105 -15.76 -4.94 19.83
C VAL A 105 -14.48 -4.30 20.37
N TYR A 106 -14.45 -3.92 21.66
CA TYR A 106 -13.29 -3.28 22.29
C TYR A 106 -12.12 -4.24 22.50
N LEU A 107 -12.34 -5.55 22.38
CA LEU A 107 -11.29 -6.56 22.43
C LEU A 107 -10.83 -6.96 21.02
N VAL A 108 -11.79 -7.18 20.11
CA VAL A 108 -11.51 -7.71 18.77
C VAL A 108 -10.89 -6.66 17.85
N SER A 109 -11.33 -5.41 17.91
CA SER A 109 -10.78 -4.37 17.04
C SER A 109 -9.31 -4.02 17.33
N PRO A 110 -8.89 -3.73 18.58
CA PRO A 110 -7.47 -3.45 18.85
C PRO A 110 -6.56 -4.68 18.70
N THR A 111 -7.08 -5.91 18.83
CA THR A 111 -6.31 -7.13 18.51
C THR A 111 -6.06 -7.26 17.01
N ILE A 112 -7.08 -7.09 16.16
CA ILE A 112 -6.91 -7.07 14.69
C ILE A 112 -5.94 -5.96 14.28
N LEU A 113 -6.09 -4.76 14.87
CA LEU A 113 -5.21 -3.65 14.61
C LEU A 113 -3.77 -3.95 15.05
N GLY A 114 -3.57 -4.53 16.23
CA GLY A 114 -2.25 -4.94 16.73
C GLY A 114 -1.56 -5.97 15.84
N ILE A 115 -2.30 -6.98 15.37
CA ILE A 115 -1.76 -7.95 14.39
C ILE A 115 -1.41 -7.25 13.07
N THR A 116 -2.25 -6.31 12.63
CA THR A 116 -1.99 -5.51 11.42
C THR A 116 -0.75 -4.62 11.58
N MET A 117 -0.52 -4.02 12.74
CA MET A 117 0.70 -3.24 13.01
C MET A 117 1.95 -4.11 13.01
N LEU A 118 1.85 -5.36 13.51
CA LEU A 118 2.94 -6.33 13.42
C LEU A 118 3.24 -6.69 11.95
N LEU A 119 2.21 -6.94 11.15
CA LEU A 119 2.33 -7.19 9.72
C LEU A 119 2.95 -5.99 8.98
N ALA A 120 2.47 -4.78 9.26
CA ALA A 120 3.00 -3.53 8.71
C ALA A 120 4.49 -3.36 9.06
N GLY A 121 4.87 -3.59 10.32
CA GLY A 121 6.26 -3.56 10.75
C GLY A 121 7.12 -4.63 10.06
N GLY A 122 6.59 -5.85 9.90
CA GLY A 122 7.23 -6.93 9.17
C GLY A 122 7.45 -6.60 7.70
N LEU A 123 6.46 -5.98 7.05
CA LEU A 123 6.56 -5.51 5.66
C LEU A 123 7.63 -4.43 5.52
N VAL A 124 7.71 -3.45 6.43
CA VAL A 124 8.77 -2.44 6.42
C VAL A 124 10.16 -3.08 6.55
N GLN A 125 10.32 -4.10 7.41
CA GLN A 125 11.59 -4.84 7.49
C GLN A 125 11.87 -5.64 6.21
N TYR A 126 10.84 -6.22 5.61
CA TYR A 126 10.98 -7.00 4.38
C TYR A 126 11.37 -6.14 3.19
N GLU A 127 10.75 -4.98 3.04
CA GLU A 127 11.10 -3.94 2.06
C GLU A 127 12.55 -3.51 2.20
N ARG A 128 13.00 -3.29 3.44
CA ARG A 128 14.38 -2.97 3.75
C ARG A 128 15.34 -4.08 3.32
N MET A 129 15.04 -5.34 3.63
CA MET A 129 15.87 -6.48 3.25
C MET A 129 15.99 -6.62 1.72
N LYS A 130 14.95 -6.24 0.98
CA LYS A 130 14.85 -6.33 -0.48
C LYS A 130 15.22 -5.05 -1.24
N GLY A 131 15.59 -4.00 -0.52
CA GLY A 131 16.15 -2.79 -1.11
C GLY A 131 15.11 -1.83 -1.68
N VAL A 132 13.86 -1.91 -1.23
CA VAL A 132 12.79 -1.00 -1.65
C VAL A 132 12.79 0.23 -0.74
N GLN A 133 13.05 1.41 -1.31
CA GLN A 133 13.18 2.67 -0.58
C GLN A 133 11.84 3.28 -0.12
N SER A 134 10.78 3.10 -0.91
CA SER A 134 9.46 3.67 -0.61
C SER A 134 8.42 2.86 -1.36
N SER A 135 7.45 2.32 -0.64
CA SER A 135 6.39 1.53 -1.23
C SER A 135 5.08 2.29 -1.27
N GLY A 136 4.41 2.21 -2.42
CA GLY A 136 3.05 2.73 -2.56
C GLY A 136 2.07 2.00 -1.66
N VAL A 137 2.28 0.68 -1.43
CA VAL A 137 1.39 -0.14 -0.60
C VAL A 137 1.34 0.39 0.83
N MET A 138 2.50 0.63 1.45
CA MET A 138 2.57 1.15 2.82
C MET A 138 2.09 2.60 2.89
N LEU A 139 2.43 3.44 1.90
CA LEU A 139 1.95 4.83 1.87
C LEU A 139 0.41 4.89 1.84
N ILE A 140 -0.24 4.12 0.96
CA ILE A 140 -1.69 4.06 0.86
C ILE A 140 -2.30 3.54 2.17
N PHE A 141 -1.68 2.54 2.80
CA PHE A 141 -2.11 2.04 4.11
C PHE A 141 -2.09 3.14 5.18
N TRP A 142 -0.98 3.86 5.33
CA TRP A 142 -0.87 4.94 6.32
C TRP A 142 -1.83 6.09 6.02
N LEU A 143 -2.00 6.45 4.75
CA LEU A 143 -2.94 7.49 4.32
C LEU A 143 -4.38 7.08 4.64
N LEU A 144 -4.78 5.86 4.31
CA LEU A 144 -6.11 5.33 4.61
C LEU A 144 -6.35 5.25 6.12
N ALA A 145 -5.36 4.79 6.89
CA ALA A 145 -5.45 4.73 8.36
C ALA A 145 -5.62 6.13 8.98
N VAL A 146 -4.87 7.13 8.52
CA VAL A 146 -5.02 8.52 8.97
C VAL A 146 -6.40 9.06 8.59
N LEU A 147 -6.86 8.86 7.35
CA LEU A 147 -8.20 9.30 6.91
C LEU A 147 -9.33 8.66 7.71
N CYS A 148 -9.22 7.39 8.08
CA CYS A 148 -10.21 6.74 8.93
C CYS A 148 -10.12 7.24 10.38
N ALA A 149 -8.90 7.43 10.91
CA ALA A 149 -8.69 7.89 12.28
C ALA A 149 -9.08 9.37 12.49
N THR A 150 -8.96 10.25 11.48
CA THR A 150 -9.38 11.66 11.57
C THR A 150 -10.88 11.79 11.86
N VAL A 151 -11.69 10.91 11.28
CA VAL A 151 -13.14 10.88 11.51
C VAL A 151 -13.44 10.52 12.98
N ALA A 152 -12.78 9.48 13.50
CA ALA A 152 -12.90 9.10 14.91
C ALA A 152 -12.36 10.18 15.86
N PHE A 153 -11.27 10.86 15.48
CA PHE A 153 -10.67 11.96 16.25
C PHE A 153 -11.63 13.13 16.41
N ARG A 154 -12.31 13.55 15.34
CA ARG A 154 -13.35 14.58 15.41
C ARG A 154 -14.46 14.21 16.39
N SER A 155 -14.96 12.97 16.31
CA SER A 155 -16.03 12.50 17.19
C SER A 155 -15.62 12.51 18.66
N LYS A 156 -14.41 12.01 18.97
CA LYS A 156 -13.87 11.99 20.34
C LYS A 156 -13.67 13.38 20.93
N ILE A 157 -13.26 14.36 20.11
CA ILE A 157 -13.15 15.76 20.54
C ILE A 157 -14.53 16.33 20.89
N LEU A 158 -15.51 16.14 20.01
CA LEU A 158 -16.88 16.61 20.25
C LEU A 158 -17.47 15.99 21.52
N GLN A 159 -17.21 14.70 21.75
CA GLN A 159 -17.63 14.00 22.96
C GLN A 159 -16.96 14.55 24.22
N ALA A 160 -15.65 14.80 24.17
CA ALA A 160 -14.90 15.37 25.29
C ALA A 160 -15.34 16.80 25.66
N LEU A 161 -15.75 17.60 24.68
CA LEU A 161 -16.28 18.95 24.90
C LEU A 161 -17.72 18.93 25.43
N GLY A 162 -18.55 17.98 24.99
CA GLY A 162 -19.96 17.92 25.36
C GLY A 162 -20.23 17.27 26.73
N GLN A 163 -19.54 16.17 27.05
CA GLN A 163 -19.76 15.40 28.28
C GLN A 163 -18.42 14.90 28.86
N PRO A 164 -17.66 15.74 29.57
CA PRO A 164 -16.32 15.40 30.06
C PRO A 164 -16.33 14.29 31.13
N SER A 165 -17.43 14.14 31.88
CA SER A 165 -17.55 13.19 33.00
C SER A 165 -17.70 11.73 32.59
N SER A 166 -18.09 11.44 31.35
CA SER A 166 -18.34 10.09 30.85
C SER A 166 -17.21 9.53 29.99
N VAL A 167 -16.10 10.26 29.84
CA VAL A 167 -14.99 9.85 28.96
C VAL A 167 -13.97 9.04 29.73
N ASP A 168 -13.69 7.83 29.24
CA ASP A 168 -12.57 7.04 29.71
C ASP A 168 -11.24 7.69 29.33
N VAL A 169 -10.56 8.23 30.34
CA VAL A 169 -9.30 8.95 30.17
C VAL A 169 -8.26 8.08 29.46
N PHE A 170 -8.10 6.82 29.88
CA PHE A 170 -7.10 5.90 29.31
C PHE A 170 -7.32 5.68 27.81
N ARG A 171 -8.53 5.27 27.41
CA ARG A 171 -8.90 5.00 26.01
C ARG A 171 -8.79 6.24 25.12
N CYS A 172 -9.08 7.41 25.68
CA CYS A 172 -8.94 8.67 24.95
C CYS A 172 -7.46 9.04 24.75
N THR A 173 -6.64 8.89 25.80
CA THR A 173 -5.19 9.14 25.73
C THR A 173 -4.49 8.19 24.76
N THR A 174 -4.78 6.88 24.82
CA THR A 174 -4.17 5.90 23.90
C THR A 174 -4.54 6.17 22.44
N PHE A 175 -5.80 6.55 22.17
CA PHE A 175 -6.24 6.95 20.84
C PHE A 175 -5.48 8.18 20.31
N TYR A 176 -5.27 9.22 21.12
CA TYR A 176 -4.52 10.39 20.68
C TYR A 176 -3.05 10.09 20.42
N ILE A 177 -2.42 9.26 21.26
CA ILE A 177 -1.05 8.80 21.04
C ILE A 177 -0.98 8.00 19.73
N TYR A 178 -1.90 7.07 19.52
CA TYR A 178 -2.01 6.29 18.30
C TYR A 178 -2.15 7.18 17.05
N TYR A 179 -3.05 8.16 17.08
CA TYR A 179 -3.27 9.09 15.98
C TYR A 179 -2.02 9.93 15.66
N ALA A 180 -1.33 10.45 16.69
CA ALA A 180 -0.08 11.18 16.51
C ALA A 180 1.02 10.31 15.89
N LEU A 181 1.15 9.06 16.34
CA LEU A 181 2.09 8.11 15.76
C LEU A 181 1.76 7.78 14.30
N LEU A 182 0.47 7.62 13.94
CA LEU A 182 0.05 7.42 12.55
C LEU A 182 0.46 8.59 11.64
N LEU A 183 0.24 9.83 12.10
CA LEU A 183 0.64 11.03 11.35
C LEU A 183 2.15 11.06 11.12
N LEU A 184 2.93 10.71 12.15
CA LEU A 184 4.37 10.65 12.05
C LEU A 184 4.83 9.52 11.10
N SER A 185 4.18 8.35 11.14
CA SER A 185 4.43 7.24 10.21
C SER A 185 4.09 7.61 8.76
N LEU A 186 2.99 8.35 8.53
CA LEU A 186 2.65 8.87 7.21
C LEU A 186 3.71 9.86 6.73
N ALA A 187 4.11 10.82 7.57
CA ALA A 187 5.15 11.78 7.25
C ALA A 187 6.48 11.09 6.89
N LEU A 188 6.91 10.10 7.67
CA LEU A 188 8.11 9.31 7.35
C LEU A 188 7.97 8.48 6.07
N SER A 189 6.76 8.07 5.71
CA SER A 189 6.50 7.33 4.46
C SER A 189 6.55 8.24 3.22
N CYS A 190 6.26 9.53 3.40
CA CYS A 190 6.40 10.55 2.35
C CYS A 190 7.88 10.92 2.09
N LEU A 191 8.72 10.84 3.13
CA LEU A 191 10.16 11.09 3.01
C LEU A 191 10.84 9.93 2.29
N SER A 192 11.76 10.27 1.38
CA SER A 192 12.55 9.25 0.67
C SER A 192 13.63 8.68 1.58
N ASP A 193 13.73 7.34 1.64
CA ASP A 193 14.85 6.68 2.32
C ASP A 193 16.13 6.82 1.51
N SER A 194 17.27 6.78 2.20
CA SER A 194 18.58 6.83 1.54
C SER A 194 18.78 5.64 0.58
N PRO A 195 19.49 5.83 -0.54
CA PRO A 195 19.63 4.80 -1.56
C PRO A 195 20.38 3.55 -1.06
N PRO A 196 20.13 2.37 -1.67
CA PRO A 196 20.83 1.13 -1.30
C PRO A 196 22.34 1.25 -1.56
N LEU A 197 23.12 0.63 -0.68
CA LEU A 197 24.59 0.76 -0.61
C LEU A 197 25.31 0.27 -1.88
N PHE A 198 24.67 -0.59 -2.67
CA PHE A 198 25.19 -1.13 -3.93
C PHE A 198 24.50 -0.56 -5.18
N SER A 199 23.82 0.58 -5.04
CA SER A 199 23.18 1.22 -6.18
C SER A 199 24.22 1.65 -7.23
N GLN A 200 23.99 1.33 -8.51
CA GLN A 200 24.79 1.86 -9.61
C GLN A 200 24.80 3.41 -9.66
N VAL A 201 23.83 4.04 -8.99
CA VAL A 201 23.75 5.49 -8.74
C VAL A 201 25.02 6.05 -8.08
N VAL A 202 25.79 5.24 -7.36
CA VAL A 202 27.04 5.69 -6.69
C VAL A 202 28.20 5.91 -7.68
N LYS A 203 28.12 5.36 -8.91
CA LYS A 203 29.20 5.51 -9.91
C LYS A 203 29.00 6.68 -10.87
N ASP A 204 27.77 7.18 -11.03
CA ASP A 204 27.48 8.30 -11.92
C ASP A 204 27.62 9.65 -11.20
N PRO A 205 28.23 10.67 -11.85
CA PRO A 205 28.40 11.99 -11.24
C PRO A 205 27.10 12.80 -11.13
N ASN A 206 26.09 12.53 -11.99
CA ASN A 206 24.78 13.21 -11.95
C ASN A 206 23.62 12.26 -12.32
N PRO A 207 23.27 11.29 -11.45
CA PRO A 207 22.22 10.31 -11.72
C PRO A 207 20.81 10.92 -11.68
N CYS A 208 19.89 10.37 -12.47
CA CYS A 208 18.49 10.78 -12.43
C CYS A 208 17.87 10.58 -11.03
N PRO A 209 17.30 11.63 -10.41
CA PRO A 209 16.74 11.54 -9.07
C PRO A 209 15.44 10.72 -9.02
N GLU A 210 14.84 10.38 -10.16
CA GLU A 210 13.66 9.51 -10.25
C GLU A 210 13.90 8.16 -9.53
N LEU A 211 15.07 7.54 -9.69
CA LEU A 211 15.37 6.25 -9.06
C LEU A 211 15.37 6.33 -7.54
N GLY A 212 15.87 7.44 -6.99
CA GLY A 212 15.96 7.73 -5.55
C GLY A 212 14.78 8.50 -4.97
N ALA A 213 13.80 8.89 -5.79
CA ALA A 213 12.65 9.66 -5.36
C ALA A 213 11.66 8.81 -4.56
N SER A 214 11.03 9.42 -3.55
CA SER A 214 9.96 8.79 -2.80
C SER A 214 8.79 8.46 -3.72
N PHE A 215 7.96 7.49 -3.32
CA PHE A 215 6.80 7.08 -4.13
C PHE A 215 5.87 8.26 -4.43
N LEU A 216 5.64 9.15 -3.47
CA LEU A 216 4.88 10.39 -3.71
C LEU A 216 5.55 11.29 -4.73
N SER A 217 6.85 11.53 -4.62
CA SER A 217 7.60 12.37 -5.55
C SER A 217 7.52 11.82 -6.98
N LYS A 218 7.50 10.49 -7.15
CA LYS A 218 7.27 9.84 -8.45
C LYS A 218 5.87 10.10 -9.02
N ILE A 219 4.83 10.05 -8.20
CA ILE A 219 3.44 10.34 -8.63
C ILE A 219 3.26 11.83 -8.95
N THR A 220 3.78 12.72 -8.09
CA THR A 220 3.60 14.17 -8.24
C THR A 220 4.64 14.80 -9.16
N PHE A 221 5.53 14.00 -9.77
CA PHE A 221 6.69 14.45 -10.57
C PHE A 221 7.56 15.50 -9.86
N TRP A 222 7.59 15.48 -8.53
CA TRP A 222 8.23 16.52 -7.72
C TRP A 222 9.76 16.52 -7.88
N TRP A 223 10.33 15.37 -8.24
CA TRP A 223 11.76 15.24 -8.51
C TRP A 223 12.24 16.11 -9.69
N ILE A 224 11.36 16.49 -10.63
CA ILE A 224 11.70 17.36 -11.76
C ILE A 224 11.67 18.85 -11.37
N THR A 225 10.95 19.21 -10.30
CA THR A 225 10.70 20.61 -9.91
C THR A 225 11.98 21.44 -9.79
N GLY A 226 13.06 20.86 -9.26
CA GLY A 226 14.36 21.53 -9.17
C GLY A 226 14.93 21.94 -10.53
N LEU A 227 14.86 21.05 -11.52
CA LEU A 227 15.31 21.31 -12.89
C LEU A 227 14.42 22.35 -13.59
N MET A 228 13.10 22.31 -13.37
CA MET A 228 12.18 23.30 -13.92
C MET A 228 12.47 24.72 -13.41
N VAL A 229 12.69 24.87 -12.10
CA VAL A 229 13.04 26.17 -11.50
C VAL A 229 14.40 26.67 -12.01
N HIS A 230 15.34 25.75 -12.21
CA HIS A 230 16.65 26.07 -12.76
C HIS A 230 16.56 26.56 -14.21
N GLY A 231 15.79 25.88 -15.05
CA GLY A 231 15.50 26.27 -16.43
C GLY A 231 14.77 27.61 -16.55
N TYR A 232 13.98 27.98 -15.54
CA TYR A 232 13.37 29.30 -15.46
C TYR A 232 14.39 30.40 -15.16
N ARG A 233 15.41 30.10 -14.33
CA ARG A 233 16.46 31.07 -13.95
C ARG A 233 17.57 31.21 -14.98
N ARG A 234 17.92 30.13 -15.68
CA ARG A 234 18.96 30.12 -16.71
C ARG A 234 18.63 29.12 -17.83
N PRO A 235 19.07 29.36 -19.09
CA PRO A 235 18.94 28.36 -20.15
C PRO A 235 19.70 27.08 -19.75
N LEU A 236 19.07 25.93 -19.97
CA LEU A 236 19.64 24.62 -19.64
C LEU A 236 20.71 24.23 -20.67
N GLU A 237 21.83 23.69 -20.18
CA GLU A 237 22.89 23.08 -20.97
C GLU A 237 22.88 21.55 -20.81
N GLU A 238 23.57 20.82 -21.68
CA GLU A 238 23.66 19.35 -21.61
C GLU A 238 24.28 18.85 -20.29
N SER A 239 25.17 19.65 -19.70
CA SER A 239 25.82 19.37 -18.41
C SER A 239 24.86 19.43 -17.21
N ASP A 240 23.74 20.16 -17.33
CA ASP A 240 22.73 20.30 -16.30
C ASP A 240 21.72 19.14 -16.29
N LEU A 241 21.70 18.33 -17.35
CA LEU A 241 20.81 17.18 -17.48
C LEU A 241 21.35 15.97 -16.70
N TRP A 242 20.42 15.17 -16.19
CA TRP A 242 20.75 13.93 -15.50
C TRP A 242 21.14 12.83 -16.48
N SER A 243 21.98 11.88 -16.02
CA SER A 243 22.24 10.65 -16.76
C SER A 243 20.97 9.80 -16.86
N LEU A 244 20.79 9.14 -18.01
CA LEU A 244 19.66 8.24 -18.23
C LEU A 244 19.72 7.04 -17.27
N ASN A 245 18.56 6.64 -16.77
CA ASN A 245 18.44 5.42 -15.96
C ASN A 245 18.99 4.21 -16.73
N PRO A 246 19.70 3.27 -16.08
CA PRO A 246 20.29 2.11 -16.75
C PRO A 246 19.27 1.24 -17.52
N ALA A 247 18.02 1.21 -17.08
CA ALA A 247 16.94 0.47 -17.75
C ALA A 247 16.50 1.13 -19.07
N ASP A 248 16.66 2.45 -19.18
CA ASP A 248 16.22 3.25 -20.33
C ASP A 248 17.36 3.47 -21.35
N GLN A 249 18.57 3.01 -21.04
CA GLN A 249 19.72 3.10 -21.93
C GLN A 249 19.62 2.13 -23.11
N SER A 250 20.11 2.56 -24.28
CA SER A 250 20.16 1.73 -25.49
C SER A 250 20.91 0.42 -25.28
N GLN A 251 21.94 0.42 -24.43
CA GLN A 251 22.71 -0.77 -24.05
C GLN A 251 21.83 -1.86 -23.39
N ALA A 252 20.77 -1.48 -22.67
CA ALA A 252 19.83 -2.41 -22.05
C ALA A 252 18.69 -2.79 -22.99
N ILE A 253 18.12 -1.82 -23.73
CA ILE A 253 16.93 -2.02 -24.57
C ILE A 253 17.24 -2.76 -25.86
N VAL A 254 18.34 -2.41 -26.56
CA VAL A 254 18.67 -2.97 -27.88
C VAL A 254 18.82 -4.49 -27.84
N PRO A 255 19.55 -5.10 -26.86
CA PRO A 255 19.62 -6.56 -26.78
C PRO A 255 18.27 -7.24 -26.53
N GLN A 256 17.38 -6.63 -25.73
CA GLN A 256 16.03 -7.17 -25.49
C GLN A 256 15.19 -7.15 -26.77
N LEU A 257 15.26 -6.05 -27.52
CA LEU A 257 14.58 -5.90 -28.80
C LEU A 257 15.08 -6.92 -29.82
N VAL A 258 16.41 -7.05 -29.98
CA VAL A 258 17.04 -7.99 -30.92
C VAL A 258 16.67 -9.45 -30.58
N ARG A 259 16.67 -9.83 -29.29
CA ARG A 259 16.22 -11.17 -28.87
C ARG A 259 14.77 -11.44 -29.25
N SER A 260 13.88 -10.48 -28.97
CA SER A 260 12.45 -10.60 -29.28
C SER A 260 12.21 -10.66 -30.80
N TRP A 261 12.95 -9.85 -31.55
CA TRP A 261 12.92 -9.85 -33.02
C TRP A 261 13.34 -11.19 -33.60
N HIS A 262 14.45 -11.77 -33.12
CA HIS A 262 14.90 -13.10 -33.56
C HIS A 262 13.88 -14.20 -33.24
N GLN A 263 13.23 -14.14 -32.08
CA GLN A 263 12.16 -15.07 -31.73
C GLN A 263 10.99 -14.98 -32.73
N GLU A 264 10.50 -13.78 -33.04
CA GLU A 264 9.40 -13.61 -34.00
C GLU A 264 9.79 -13.98 -35.42
N CYS A 265 10.99 -13.63 -35.88
CA CYS A 265 11.51 -14.09 -37.16
C CYS A 265 11.55 -15.62 -37.27
N SER A 266 11.95 -16.30 -36.19
CA SER A 266 11.99 -17.77 -36.17
C SER A 266 10.59 -18.40 -36.22
N LYS A 267 9.61 -17.80 -35.53
CA LYS A 267 8.20 -18.23 -35.58
C LYS A 267 7.61 -18.03 -36.97
N ALA A 268 7.87 -16.87 -37.60
CA ALA A 268 7.41 -16.55 -38.95
C ALA A 268 7.96 -17.53 -39.99
N LYS A 269 9.26 -17.88 -39.92
CA LYS A 269 9.86 -18.90 -40.79
C LYS A 269 9.19 -20.26 -40.63
N ARG A 270 8.99 -20.73 -39.40
CA ARG A 270 8.29 -22.00 -39.11
C ARG A 270 6.85 -22.01 -39.65
N LEU A 271 6.13 -20.89 -39.55
CA LEU A 271 4.79 -20.74 -40.11
C LEU A 271 4.80 -20.79 -41.64
N SER A 272 5.76 -20.12 -42.30
CA SER A 272 5.89 -20.19 -43.75
C SER A 272 6.20 -21.62 -44.24
N GLU A 273 7.10 -22.32 -43.56
CA GLU A 273 7.45 -23.72 -43.87
C GLU A 273 6.26 -24.66 -43.64
N THR A 274 5.52 -24.48 -42.53
CA THR A 274 4.30 -25.26 -42.26
C THR A 274 3.21 -24.99 -43.30
N SER A 275 3.08 -23.75 -43.78
CA SER A 275 2.14 -23.41 -44.86
C SER A 275 2.56 -23.98 -46.23
N ALA A 276 3.86 -24.14 -46.47
CA ALA A 276 4.41 -24.72 -47.69
C ALA A 276 4.25 -26.26 -47.71
N TYR A 277 4.36 -26.92 -46.54
CA TYR A 277 4.14 -28.36 -46.39
C TYR A 277 2.66 -28.78 -46.47
N PHE A 278 1.71 -27.86 -46.27
CA PHE A 278 0.31 -28.05 -46.61
C PHE A 278 0.00 -27.37 -47.95
N PRO A 279 0.27 -28.01 -49.11
CA PRO A 279 -0.13 -27.44 -50.39
C PRO A 279 -1.64 -27.21 -50.37
N LYS A 280 -2.07 -26.01 -50.76
CA LYS A 280 -3.49 -25.71 -51.02
C LYS A 280 -4.03 -26.84 -51.90
N ARG A 281 -4.96 -27.65 -51.38
CA ARG A 281 -5.69 -28.61 -52.21
C ARG A 281 -6.25 -27.86 -53.43
N PRO A 282 -6.12 -28.40 -54.65
CA PRO A 282 -6.69 -27.76 -55.83
C PRO A 282 -8.19 -27.54 -55.58
N ARG A 283 -8.72 -26.39 -56.01
CA ARG A 283 -10.17 -26.14 -55.98
C ARG A 283 -10.83 -27.26 -56.80
N ALA A 284 -11.45 -28.20 -56.12
CA ALA A 284 -12.31 -29.18 -56.78
C ALA A 284 -13.45 -28.41 -57.47
N GLY A 285 -13.67 -28.72 -58.74
CA GLY A 285 -14.80 -28.23 -59.51
C GLY A 285 -16.13 -28.55 -58.83
N PRO A 286 -17.23 -27.93 -59.29
CA PRO A 286 -18.50 -27.91 -58.59
C PRO A 286 -19.11 -29.30 -58.52
N GLY A 287 -19.03 -29.95 -57.36
CA GLY A 287 -19.75 -31.20 -57.10
C GLY A 287 -19.07 -32.12 -56.09
N ALA A 288 -19.17 -31.80 -54.79
CA ALA A 288 -19.23 -32.80 -53.71
C ALA A 288 -19.45 -32.10 -52.38
N SER A 289 -20.68 -32.22 -51.88
CA SER A 289 -21.14 -31.82 -50.56
C SER A 289 -20.43 -32.59 -49.44
N GLY A 290 -20.11 -31.87 -48.36
CA GLY A 290 -20.14 -32.43 -47.00
C GLY A 290 -18.81 -32.90 -46.41
N LEU A 291 -18.12 -32.01 -45.68
CA LEU A 291 -17.93 -32.06 -44.23
C LEU A 291 -16.75 -31.14 -43.84
N ARG A 292 -17.08 -29.92 -43.37
CA ARG A 292 -16.11 -29.04 -42.70
C ARG A 292 -15.87 -29.57 -41.27
N ARG A 293 -14.78 -30.32 -41.04
CA ARG A 293 -14.22 -30.42 -39.69
C ARG A 293 -13.41 -29.16 -39.38
N ARG A 294 -14.05 -28.20 -38.68
CA ARG A 294 -13.36 -27.10 -37.98
C ARG A 294 -12.39 -27.71 -36.97
N ARG A 295 -11.08 -27.58 -37.20
CA ARG A 295 -10.10 -27.71 -36.11
C ARG A 295 -10.13 -26.39 -35.33
N ARG A 296 -10.64 -26.43 -34.10
CA ARG A 296 -10.47 -25.36 -33.12
C ARG A 296 -9.03 -25.44 -32.63
N CYS A 297 -8.27 -24.35 -32.76
CA CYS A 297 -7.12 -24.13 -31.89
C CYS A 297 -7.67 -23.80 -30.50
N CYS A 298 -7.34 -24.62 -29.50
CA CYS A 298 -7.52 -24.25 -28.10
C CYS A 298 -6.40 -23.29 -27.70
N TRP A 299 -6.80 -22.27 -26.97
CA TRP A 299 -5.96 -21.33 -26.23
C TRP A 299 -5.31 -22.00 -25.02
#